data_AF-A0A1H6T734-F1
#
_entry.id   AF-A0A1H6T734-F1
#
_cell.length_a   1.000
_cell.length_b   1.000
_cell.length_c   1.000
_cell.angle_alpha   90.00
_cell.angle_beta   90.00
_cell.angle_gamma   90.00
#
_symmetry.space_group_name_H-M   'P 1'
#
loop_
_entity.id
_entity.type
_entity.pdbx_description
1 polymer ?
#
loop_
_entity_poly.entity_id
_entity_poly.type
_entity_poly.pdbx_seq_one_letter_code
_entity_poly.pdbx_strand_id
1 'polypeptide(L)'
;MINVFAQAPQGIQTAPHDIRMLAAGHQVAVREVDFRPVRDKEGLMLAFLSGLGLTQTFGRNWDALYDVLTDPEQRPARLALVLRDYERFRQRGRKLLPELEEVLLGAQREAQARGRALWLLAEEPDSDPRHW
;
A
#
# COMPACT_ATOMS: atom_id res chain seq x y z
N MET A 1 -20.02 3.71 9.86
CA MET A 1 -18.57 3.53 9.66
C MET A 1 -18.41 2.45 8.60
N ILE A 2 -17.91 2.77 7.41
CA ILE A 2 -17.76 1.78 6.32
C ILE A 2 -16.56 0.89 6.67
N ASN A 3 -16.80 -0.41 6.82
CA ASN A 3 -15.74 -1.37 7.09
C ASN A 3 -15.07 -1.79 5.77
N VAL A 4 -13.89 -1.23 5.49
CA VAL A 4 -13.15 -1.46 4.24
C VAL A 4 -12.79 -2.94 4.01
N PHE A 5 -12.66 -3.73 5.09
CA PHE A 5 -12.34 -5.16 5.00
C PHE A 5 -13.56 -6.07 4.87
N ALA A 6 -14.77 -5.51 4.92
CA ALA A 6 -16.00 -6.23 4.64
C ALA A 6 -16.31 -6.29 3.13
N GLN A 7 -15.62 -5.49 2.32
CA GLN A 7 -15.78 -5.43 0.86
C GLN A 7 -14.52 -5.93 0.16
N ALA A 8 -14.69 -6.34 -1.10
CA ALA A 8 -13.56 -6.71 -1.95
C ALA A 8 -12.62 -5.50 -2.13
N PRO A 9 -11.30 -5.71 -2.18
CA PRO A 9 -10.36 -4.63 -2.46
C PRO A 9 -10.66 -4.00 -3.83
N GLN A 10 -10.76 -2.67 -3.86
CA GLN A 10 -11.01 -1.94 -5.09
C GLN A 10 -10.29 -0.60 -5.06
N GLY A 11 -9.38 -0.38 -6.00
CA GLY A 11 -8.65 0.86 -6.11
C GLY A 11 -7.78 1.15 -4.88
N ILE A 12 -7.33 2.41 -4.81
CA ILE A 12 -6.75 3.00 -3.61
C ILE A 12 -7.89 3.65 -2.83
N GLN A 13 -8.15 3.17 -1.63
CA GLN A 13 -9.22 3.65 -0.76
C GLN A 13 -8.63 4.46 0.39
N THR A 14 -9.45 5.26 1.06
CA THR A 14 -9.04 5.95 2.28
C THR A 14 -8.85 4.95 3.43
N ALA A 15 -7.75 5.08 4.17
CA ALA A 15 -7.50 4.29 5.35
C ALA A 15 -8.46 4.71 6.50
N PRO A 16 -9.22 3.80 7.11
CA PRO A 16 -9.98 4.11 8.33
C PRO A 16 -9.05 4.45 9.50
N HIS A 17 -9.48 5.35 10.39
CA HIS A 17 -8.71 5.77 11.57
C HIS A 17 -8.22 4.58 12.43
N ASP A 18 -9.08 3.58 12.67
CA ASP A 18 -8.75 2.40 13.48
C ASP A 18 -8.33 1.18 12.65
N ILE A 19 -7.49 1.40 11.63
CA ILE A 19 -7.11 0.36 10.65
C ILE A 19 -6.62 -0.94 11.29
N ARG A 20 -5.78 -0.86 12.33
CA ARG A 20 -5.20 -2.05 12.98
C ARG A 20 -6.26 -2.87 13.73
N MET A 21 -7.22 -2.19 14.39
CA MET A 21 -8.31 -2.85 15.09
C MET A 21 -9.25 -3.56 14.11
N LEU A 22 -9.62 -2.87 13.01
CA LEU A 22 -10.45 -3.45 11.96
C LEU A 22 -9.75 -4.63 11.27
N ALA A 23 -8.45 -4.50 10.99
CA ALA A 23 -7.67 -5.55 10.35
C ALA A 23 -7.57 -6.80 11.23
N ALA A 24 -7.37 -6.63 12.53
CA ALA A 24 -7.33 -7.73 13.49
C ALA A 24 -8.66 -8.51 13.51
N GLY A 25 -9.79 -7.79 13.55
CA GLY A 25 -11.13 -8.41 13.52
C GLY A 25 -11.42 -9.19 12.22
N HIS A 26 -10.70 -8.89 11.13
CA HIS A 26 -10.86 -9.51 9.82
C HIS A 26 -9.69 -10.42 9.42
N GLN A 27 -8.74 -10.68 10.34
CA GLN A 27 -7.52 -11.44 10.08
C GLN A 27 -6.73 -10.95 8.86
N VAL A 28 -6.66 -9.63 8.69
CA VAL A 28 -5.91 -8.97 7.63
C VAL A 28 -4.56 -8.55 8.17
N ALA A 29 -3.48 -8.97 7.51
CA ALA A 29 -2.15 -8.48 7.84
C ALA A 29 -2.00 -7.03 7.39
N VAL A 30 -1.38 -6.18 8.20
CA VAL A 30 -1.15 -4.76 7.87
C VAL A 30 0.35 -4.51 7.63
N ARG A 31 0.66 -3.81 6.55
CA ARG A 31 1.98 -3.26 6.24
C ARG A 31 1.84 -1.78 5.89
N GLU A 32 2.80 -0.98 6.32
CA GLU A 32 2.79 0.47 6.15
C GLU A 32 3.99 0.88 5.30
N VAL A 33 3.76 1.65 4.25
CA VAL A 33 4.80 2.20 3.37
C VAL A 33 4.81 3.71 3.56
N ASP A 34 5.96 4.26 3.91
CA ASP A 34 6.11 5.68 4.19
C ASP A 34 6.58 6.44 2.95
N PHE A 35 5.73 7.33 2.42
CA PHE A 35 6.06 8.13 1.25
C PHE A 35 6.75 9.46 1.59
N ARG A 36 6.87 9.84 2.88
CA ARG A 36 7.56 11.08 3.30
C ARG A 36 8.99 11.22 2.76
N PRO A 37 9.86 10.18 2.83
CA PRO A 37 11.24 10.29 2.35
C PRO A 37 11.38 10.15 0.83
N VAL A 38 10.31 9.82 0.11
CA VAL A 38 10.37 9.48 -1.31
C VAL A 38 10.55 10.74 -2.15
N ARG A 39 11.67 10.78 -2.90
CA ARG A 39 12.00 11.87 -3.85
C ARG A 39 12.12 11.38 -5.28
N ASP A 40 12.43 10.10 -5.45
CA ASP A 40 12.66 9.44 -6.73
C ASP A 40 12.26 7.96 -6.65
N LYS A 41 12.45 7.24 -7.75
CA LYS A 41 12.11 5.81 -7.86
C LYS A 41 12.91 4.96 -6.86
N GLU A 42 14.19 5.28 -6.62
CA GLU A 42 15.01 4.51 -5.70
C GLU A 42 14.51 4.67 -4.26
N GLY A 43 14.23 5.91 -3.84
CA GLY A 43 13.61 6.19 -2.55
C GLY A 43 12.25 5.51 -2.38
N LEU A 44 11.45 5.42 -3.44
CA LEU A 44 10.18 4.70 -3.43
C LEU A 44 10.37 3.20 -3.21
N MET A 45 11.33 2.59 -3.92
CA MET A 45 11.64 1.17 -3.78
C MET A 45 12.20 0.86 -2.38
N LEU A 46 12.98 1.77 -1.80
CA LEU A 46 13.44 1.68 -0.41
C LEU A 46 12.29 1.76 0.59
N ALA A 47 11.32 2.65 0.35
CA ALA A 47 10.12 2.74 1.19
C ALA A 47 9.32 1.43 1.16
N PHE A 48 9.15 0.82 -0.01
CA PHE A 48 8.52 -0.51 -0.12
C PHE A 48 9.33 -1.60 0.54
N LEU A 49 10.65 -1.63 0.34
CA LEU A 49 11.54 -2.60 0.99
C LEU A 49 11.35 -2.55 2.52
N SER A 50 11.43 -1.36 3.11
CA SER A 50 11.26 -1.17 4.54
C SER A 50 9.84 -1.50 5.00
N GLY A 51 8.83 -0.98 4.31
CA GLY A 51 7.43 -1.11 4.72
C GLY A 51 6.88 -2.53 4.61
N LEU A 52 7.42 -3.31 3.67
CA LEU A 52 7.03 -4.69 3.45
C LEU A 52 7.91 -5.70 4.20
N GLY A 53 8.97 -5.24 4.88
CA GLY A 53 9.93 -6.09 5.60
C GLY A 53 10.75 -6.99 4.67
N LEU A 54 11.13 -6.50 3.50
CA LEU A 54 11.88 -7.25 2.50
C LEU A 54 13.38 -7.29 2.81
N THR A 55 14.06 -8.32 2.32
CA THR A 55 15.51 -8.45 2.38
C THR A 55 16.17 -7.69 1.23
N GLN A 56 17.51 -7.62 1.26
CA GLN A 56 18.30 -6.87 0.26
C GLN A 56 18.27 -7.49 -1.16
N THR A 57 17.70 -8.68 -1.35
CA THR A 57 17.53 -9.30 -2.67
C THR A 57 16.38 -8.69 -3.49
N PHE A 58 15.64 -7.73 -2.92
CA PHE A 58 14.62 -6.98 -3.65
C PHE A 58 15.25 -6.19 -4.81
N GLY A 59 14.85 -6.51 -6.05
CA GLY A 59 15.43 -5.93 -7.28
C GLY A 59 15.23 -4.43 -7.49
N ARG A 60 14.49 -3.74 -6.60
CA ARG A 60 14.25 -2.29 -6.60
C ARG A 60 13.78 -1.74 -7.96
N ASN A 61 12.89 -2.46 -8.62
CA ASN A 61 12.22 -2.04 -9.84
C ASN A 61 10.73 -2.38 -9.77
N TRP A 62 9.97 -1.95 -10.78
CA TRP A 62 8.50 -2.10 -10.79
C TRP A 62 8.06 -3.55 -10.87
N ASP A 63 8.75 -4.36 -11.68
CA ASP A 63 8.46 -5.78 -11.84
C ASP A 63 8.72 -6.53 -10.53
N ALA A 64 9.84 -6.25 -9.86
CA ALA A 64 10.16 -6.80 -8.55
C ALA A 64 9.11 -6.41 -7.50
N LEU A 65 8.60 -5.18 -7.54
CA LEU A 65 7.51 -4.75 -6.65
C LEU A 65 6.23 -5.54 -6.93
N TYR A 66 5.87 -5.67 -8.21
CA TYR A 66 4.70 -6.43 -8.64
C TYR A 66 4.79 -7.90 -8.19
N ASP A 67 5.92 -8.56 -8.46
CA ASP A 67 6.17 -9.95 -8.09
C ASP A 67 6.01 -10.15 -6.59
N VAL A 68 6.65 -9.29 -5.80
CA VAL A 68 6.59 -9.36 -4.34
C VAL A 68 5.18 -9.13 -3.77
N LEU A 69 4.37 -8.30 -4.41
CA LEU A 69 2.99 -8.06 -3.96
C LEU A 69 2.03 -9.20 -4.35
N THR A 70 2.36 -9.96 -5.39
CA THR A 70 1.52 -11.05 -5.93
C THR A 70 1.98 -12.43 -5.50
N ASP A 71 3.18 -12.56 -4.93
CA ASP A 71 3.76 -13.81 -4.44
C ASP A 71 2.95 -14.40 -3.27
N PRO A 72 2.42 -15.63 -3.39
CA PRO A 72 1.67 -16.30 -2.33
C PRO A 72 2.54 -16.89 -1.22
N GLU A 73 3.81 -17.19 -1.48
CA GLU A 73 4.76 -17.71 -0.51
C GLU A 73 5.30 -16.59 0.39
N GLN A 74 5.46 -15.38 -0.16
CA GLN A 74 5.98 -14.23 0.58
C GLN A 74 4.91 -13.34 1.24
N ARG A 75 3.65 -13.44 0.80
CA ARG A 75 2.56 -12.57 1.30
C ARG A 75 1.39 -13.37 1.87
N PRO A 76 0.73 -12.86 2.93
CA PRO A 76 -0.49 -13.47 3.42
C PRO A 76 -1.61 -13.39 2.38
N ALA A 77 -2.62 -14.26 2.50
CA ALA A 77 -3.77 -14.24 1.60
C ALA A 77 -4.63 -12.96 1.72
N ARG A 78 -4.59 -12.30 2.88
CA ARG A 78 -5.31 -11.06 3.19
C ARG A 78 -4.32 -10.01 3.68
N LEU A 79 -4.03 -9.01 2.87
CA LEU A 79 -3.02 -7.99 3.12
C LEU A 79 -3.62 -6.59 2.92
N ALA A 80 -3.42 -5.71 3.88
CA ALA A 80 -3.65 -4.28 3.76
C ALA A 80 -2.32 -3.55 3.68
N LEU A 81 -2.13 -2.77 2.62
CA LEU A 81 -0.98 -1.90 2.43
C LEU A 81 -1.41 -0.46 2.65
N VAL A 82 -0.95 0.12 3.74
CA VAL A 82 -1.23 1.51 4.12
C VAL A 82 -0.14 2.40 3.52
N LEU A 83 -0.53 3.33 2.65
CA LEU A 83 0.31 4.30 1.98
C LEU A 83 0.28 5.60 2.80
N ARG A 84 1.29 5.78 3.67
CA ARG A 84 1.40 6.97 4.54
C ARG A 84 1.93 8.16 3.77
N ASP A 85 1.35 9.34 4.03
CA ASP A 85 1.64 10.59 3.30
C ASP A 85 1.52 10.46 1.77
N TYR A 86 0.59 9.61 1.31
CA TYR A 86 0.36 9.33 -0.12
C TYR A 86 -0.12 10.58 -0.87
N GLU A 87 -1.01 11.38 -0.28
CA GLU A 87 -1.56 12.57 -0.94
C GLU A 87 -0.48 13.63 -1.22
N ARG A 88 0.44 13.90 -0.28
CA ARG A 88 1.55 14.83 -0.56
C ARG A 88 2.54 14.24 -1.56
N PHE A 89 2.73 12.93 -1.57
CA PHE A 89 3.50 12.27 -2.63
C PHE A 89 2.82 12.42 -3.99
N ARG A 90 1.51 12.19 -4.08
CA ARG A 90 0.70 12.33 -5.29
C ARG A 90 0.82 13.72 -5.91
N GLN A 91 0.80 14.76 -5.07
CA GLN A 91 0.93 16.16 -5.51
C GLN A 91 2.32 16.48 -6.06
N ARG A 92 3.39 15.91 -5.47
CA ARG A 92 4.80 16.19 -5.83
C ARG A 92 5.35 15.24 -6.91
N GLY A 93 4.92 13.98 -6.89
CA GLY A 93 5.49 12.83 -7.59
C GLY A 93 4.85 12.53 -8.94
N ARG A 94 4.46 13.57 -9.70
CA ARG A 94 3.70 13.43 -10.97
C ARG A 94 4.28 12.45 -11.99
N LYS A 95 5.61 12.24 -11.98
CA LYS A 95 6.28 11.32 -12.91
C LYS A 95 6.19 9.85 -12.50
N LEU A 96 6.26 9.56 -11.20
CA LEU A 96 6.29 8.18 -10.67
C LEU A 96 4.90 7.63 -10.40
N LEU A 97 3.93 8.52 -10.18
CA LEU A 97 2.59 8.14 -9.79
C LEU A 97 1.89 7.19 -10.78
N PRO A 98 1.91 7.41 -12.11
CA PRO A 98 1.22 6.52 -13.05
C PRO A 98 1.78 5.09 -13.01
N GLU A 99 3.11 4.95 -13.03
CA GLU A 99 3.79 3.65 -12.98
C GLU A 99 3.54 2.95 -11.64
N LEU A 100 3.52 3.70 -10.53
CA LEU A 100 3.18 3.14 -9.23
C LEU A 100 1.73 2.65 -9.16
N GLU A 101 0.77 3.46 -9.59
CA GLU A 101 -0.65 3.08 -9.58
C GLU A 101 -0.90 1.88 -10.48
N GLU A 102 -0.24 1.81 -11.65
CA GLU A 102 -0.30 0.66 -12.53
C GLU A 102 0.14 -0.62 -11.82
N VAL A 103 1.31 -0.60 -11.16
CA VAL A 103 1.84 -1.74 -10.41
C VAL A 103 0.93 -2.13 -9.24
N LEU A 104 0.51 -1.17 -8.42
CA LEU A 104 -0.32 -1.44 -7.24
C LEU A 104 -1.69 -2.00 -7.62
N LEU A 105 -2.37 -1.36 -8.58
CA LEU A 105 -3.68 -1.80 -9.04
C LEU A 105 -3.59 -3.11 -9.84
N GLY A 106 -2.51 -3.31 -10.60
CA GLY A 106 -2.21 -4.58 -11.24
C GLY A 106 -2.06 -5.71 -10.23
N ALA A 107 -1.27 -5.50 -9.18
CA ALA A 107 -1.08 -6.48 -8.12
C ALA A 107 -2.37 -6.76 -7.36
N GLN A 108 -3.22 -5.75 -7.12
CA GLN A 108 -4.53 -5.92 -6.51
C GLN A 108 -5.44 -6.83 -7.36
N ARG A 109 -5.51 -6.59 -8.67
CA ARG A 109 -6.30 -7.42 -9.60
C ARG A 109 -5.79 -8.86 -9.64
N GLU A 110 -4.48 -9.05 -9.69
CA GLU A 110 -3.86 -10.38 -9.71
C GLU A 110 -4.13 -11.14 -8.41
N ALA A 111 -3.98 -10.47 -7.26
CA ALA A 111 -4.33 -11.05 -5.97
C ALA A 111 -5.79 -11.51 -5.95
N GLN A 112 -6.72 -10.67 -6.43
CA GLN A 112 -8.14 -11.01 -6.51
C GLN A 112 -8.40 -12.20 -7.46
N ALA A 113 -7.76 -12.23 -8.62
CA ALA A 113 -7.88 -13.35 -9.58
C ALA A 113 -7.42 -14.69 -8.97
N ARG A 114 -6.46 -14.65 -8.04
CA ARG A 114 -5.95 -15.81 -7.30
C ARG A 114 -6.71 -16.10 -5.99
N GLY A 115 -7.86 -15.45 -5.75
CA GLY A 115 -8.67 -15.65 -4.55
C GLY A 115 -8.08 -15.03 -3.28
N ARG A 116 -7.17 -14.07 -3.42
CA ARG A 116 -6.51 -13.33 -2.34
C ARG A 116 -7.04 -11.89 -2.29
N ALA A 117 -6.71 -11.18 -1.23
CA ALA A 117 -7.16 -9.81 -1.04
C ALA A 117 -5.98 -8.89 -0.70
N LEU A 118 -5.77 -7.87 -1.54
CA LEU A 118 -4.81 -6.80 -1.35
C LEU A 118 -5.54 -5.45 -1.29
N TRP A 119 -5.77 -4.94 -0.08
CA TRP A 119 -6.30 -3.59 0.13
C TRP A 119 -5.18 -2.56 0.03
N LEU A 120 -5.38 -1.55 -0.79
CA LEU A 120 -4.49 -0.39 -0.92
C LEU A 120 -5.18 0.78 -0.23
N LEU A 121 -4.56 1.31 0.83
CA LEU A 121 -5.20 2.26 1.73
C LEU A 121 -4.34 3.51 1.86
N ALA A 122 -4.77 4.64 1.33
CA ALA A 122 -4.09 5.92 1.52
C ALA A 122 -4.47 6.50 2.88
N GLU A 123 -3.48 6.84 3.69
CA GLU A 123 -3.68 7.61 4.92
C GLU A 123 -4.30 8.97 4.57
N GLU A 124 -5.35 9.38 5.29
CA GLU A 124 -5.83 10.76 5.16
C GLU A 124 -4.71 11.70 5.57
N PRO A 125 -4.50 12.83 4.86
CA PRO A 125 -3.64 13.86 5.38
C PRO A 125 -4.21 14.27 6.74
N ASP A 126 -3.41 14.04 7.80
CA ASP A 126 -3.70 14.51 9.14
C ASP A 126 -4.11 15.98 9.01
N SER A 127 -5.40 16.26 9.20
CA SER A 127 -5.90 17.63 9.12
C SER A 127 -5.27 18.34 10.29
N ASP A 128 -4.26 19.15 9.96
CA ASP A 128 -3.41 19.90 10.86
C ASP A 128 -4.16 20.32 12.14
N PRO A 129 -3.81 19.79 13.33
CA PRO A 129 -4.42 20.21 14.59
C PRO A 129 -4.00 21.63 15.01
N ARG A 130 -3.42 22.45 14.11
CA ARG A 130 -3.06 23.85 14.34
C ARG A 130 -4.14 24.86 13.93
N HIS A 131 -5.35 24.41 13.63
CA HIS A 131 -6.52 25.28 13.55
C HIS A 131 -7.39 25.11 14.81
N TRP A 132 -6.90 25.64 15.94
CA TRP A 132 -7.71 26.12 17.06
C TRP A 132 -7.03 27.36 17.67
#